data_AF-A0A1L7D447-F1
#
_entry.id   AF-A0A1L7D447-F1
#
_cell.length_a   1.000
_cell.length_b   1.000
_cell.length_c   1.000
_cell.angle_alpha   90.00
_cell.angle_beta   90.00
_cell.angle_gamma   90.00
#
_symmetry.space_group_name_H-M   'P 1'
#
loop_
_entity.id
_entity.type
_entity.pdbx_description
1 polymer ?
#
loop_
_entity_poly.entity_id
_entity_poly.type
_entity_poly.pdbx_seq_one_letter_code
_entity_poly.pdbx_strand_id
1 'polypeptide(L)'
;MTIEQILDEVQKLSSADAEKVARACVPRIDLDPLLEFRMWAADEPKRRAQAEVAEQAKVDIMKDLRQGGVLTAPKTEAATASDYSVWDNPKGVKSKAYLPGDKVFLVATGRVYESTNRGLNFSKPSETNPQWEDVTDVLFPVEDGKAKNVWATGQAYKAGDRVEYEGVLYQVTTAHTSSGTLRPDLDNTHYKQL
;
A
#
# COMPACT_ATOMS: atom_id res chain seq x y z
N MET A 1 24.15 -8.28 22.35
CA MET A 1 23.04 -7.41 21.93
C MET A 1 23.51 -6.63 20.71
N THR A 2 22.81 -6.75 19.58
CA THR A 2 23.12 -5.99 18.35
C THR A 2 22.56 -4.56 18.44
N ILE A 3 23.02 -3.65 17.58
CA ILE A 3 22.47 -2.28 17.53
C ILE A 3 20.95 -2.30 17.27
N GLU A 4 20.48 -3.17 16.38
CA GLU A 4 19.05 -3.34 16.08
C GLU A 4 18.25 -3.77 17.31
N GLN A 5 18.77 -4.74 18.09
CA GLN A 5 18.14 -5.15 19.35
C GLN A 5 18.08 -4.01 20.37
N ILE A 6 19.08 -3.13 20.40
CA ILE A 6 19.06 -1.94 21.27
C ILE A 6 17.98 -0.96 20.81
N LEU A 7 17.88 -0.70 19.51
CA LEU A 7 16.90 0.22 18.95
C LEU A 7 15.46 -0.25 19.22
N ASP A 8 15.18 -1.53 19.05
CA ASP A 8 13.87 -2.12 19.35
C ASP A 8 13.49 -1.95 20.82
N GLU A 9 14.44 -2.15 21.75
CA GLU A 9 14.19 -1.94 23.18
C GLU A 9 14.00 -0.45 23.52
N VAL A 10 14.77 0.45 22.90
CA VAL A 10 14.62 1.90 23.09
C VAL A 10 13.25 2.38 22.62
N GLN A 11 12.74 1.87 21.50
CA GLN A 11 11.42 2.24 20.96
C GLN A 11 10.25 1.84 21.87
N LYS A 12 10.45 0.85 22.75
CA LYS A 12 9.43 0.41 23.71
C LYS A 12 9.39 1.25 24.99
N LEU A 13 10.37 2.13 25.22
CA LEU A 13 10.46 2.92 26.44
C LEU A 13 9.40 4.03 26.47
N SER A 14 8.82 4.25 27.65
CA SER A 14 8.08 5.48 27.93
C SER A 14 9.04 6.69 27.88
N SER A 15 8.52 7.90 27.64
CA SER A 15 9.36 9.11 27.67
C SER A 15 10.09 9.28 29.00
N ALA A 16 9.45 8.91 30.12
CA ALA A 16 10.05 8.97 31.44
C ALA A 16 11.20 7.95 31.62
N ASP A 17 11.05 6.74 31.08
CA ASP A 17 12.08 5.71 31.18
C ASP A 17 13.23 5.97 30.20
N ALA A 18 12.94 6.47 29.00
CA ALA A 18 13.95 6.97 28.07
C ALA A 18 14.80 8.10 28.71
N GLU A 19 14.16 9.03 29.42
CA GLU A 19 14.87 10.07 30.16
C GLU A 19 15.77 9.49 31.27
N LYS A 20 15.28 8.53 32.06
CA LYS A 20 16.07 7.86 33.10
C LYS A 20 17.29 7.17 32.50
N VAL A 21 17.12 6.43 31.40
CA VAL A 21 18.21 5.76 30.69
C VAL A 21 19.23 6.79 30.20
N ALA A 22 18.78 7.87 29.56
CA ALA A 22 19.67 8.93 29.10
C ALA A 22 20.47 9.57 30.25
N ARG A 23 19.81 9.90 31.37
CA ARG A 23 20.45 10.47 32.58
C ARG A 23 21.48 9.52 33.20
N ALA A 24 21.26 8.21 33.11
CA ALA A 24 22.25 7.24 33.55
C ALA A 24 23.42 7.12 32.55
N CYS A 25 23.16 7.13 31.25
CA CYS A 25 24.21 6.93 30.25
C CYS A 25 25.12 8.14 30.07
N VAL A 26 24.57 9.36 30.02
CA VAL A 26 25.32 10.58 29.69
C VAL A 26 26.57 10.81 30.56
N PRO A 27 26.56 10.62 31.88
CA PRO A 27 27.76 10.78 32.72
C PRO A 27 28.87 9.76 32.46
N ARG A 28 28.59 8.68 31.71
CA ARG A 28 29.54 7.61 31.38
C ARG A 28 30.20 7.83 30.01
N ILE A 29 29.81 8.87 29.29
CA ILE A 29 30.35 9.24 27.98
C ILE A 29 31.43 10.31 28.21
N ASP A 30 32.59 10.13 27.57
CA ASP A 30 33.65 11.14 27.60
C ASP A 30 33.17 12.48 27.01
N LEU A 31 33.81 13.58 27.44
CA LEU A 31 33.33 14.94 27.13
C LEU A 31 33.27 15.21 25.62
N ASP A 32 34.30 14.84 24.86
CA ASP A 32 34.37 15.15 23.43
C ASP A 32 33.28 14.39 22.63
N PRO A 33 33.10 13.06 22.77
CA PRO A 33 31.97 12.35 22.14
C PRO A 33 30.60 12.86 22.59
N LEU A 34 30.47 13.28 23.86
CA LEU A 34 29.21 13.85 24.35
C LEU A 34 28.91 15.20 23.68
N LEU A 35 29.91 16.05 23.45
CA LEU A 35 29.76 17.32 22.74
C LEU A 35 29.36 17.10 21.28
N GLU A 36 30.02 16.18 20.58
CA GLU A 36 29.65 15.80 19.21
C GLU A 36 28.21 15.29 19.12
N PHE A 37 27.83 14.37 20.02
CA PHE A 37 26.46 13.85 20.07
C PHE A 37 25.44 14.96 20.35
N ARG A 38 25.72 15.88 21.27
CA ARG A 38 24.82 17.01 21.57
C ARG A 38 24.63 17.93 20.38
N MET A 39 25.71 18.25 19.66
CA MET A 39 25.63 19.08 18.45
C MET A 39 24.80 18.37 17.37
N TRP A 40 25.07 17.08 17.14
CA TRP A 40 24.28 16.29 16.21
C TRP A 40 22.81 16.23 16.63
N ALA A 41 22.50 15.98 17.90
CA ALA A 41 21.13 15.89 18.40
C ALA A 41 20.38 17.23 18.31
N ALA A 42 21.07 18.36 18.51
CA ALA A 42 20.47 19.69 18.40
C ALA A 42 19.97 19.99 16.97
N ASP A 43 20.66 19.49 15.95
CA ASP A 43 20.27 19.64 14.55
C ASP A 43 19.28 18.57 14.06
N GLU A 44 18.90 17.61 14.91
CA GLU A 44 17.97 16.51 14.56
C GLU A 44 16.63 17.01 13.99
N PRO A 45 15.94 18.00 14.60
CA PRO A 45 14.67 18.47 14.07
C PRO A 45 14.83 19.10 12.69
N LYS A 46 15.95 19.81 12.46
CA LYS A 46 16.26 20.42 11.15
C LYS A 46 16.52 19.36 10.10
N ARG A 47 17.31 18.33 10.44
CA ARG A 47 17.57 17.20 9.52
C ARG A 47 16.29 16.47 9.15
N ARG A 48 15.40 16.21 10.11
CA ARG A 48 14.09 15.60 9.84
C ARG A 48 13.25 16.49 8.91
N ALA A 49 13.15 17.78 9.20
CA ALA A 49 12.41 18.73 8.35
C ALA A 49 13.00 18.83 6.94
N GLN A 50 14.33 18.88 6.81
CA GLN A 50 15.01 18.88 5.51
C GLN A 50 14.78 17.58 4.73
N ALA A 51 14.77 16.43 5.42
CA ALA A 51 14.48 15.14 4.79
C ALA A 51 13.03 15.07 4.28
N GLU A 52 12.07 15.59 5.03
CA GLU A 52 10.67 15.70 4.59
C GLU A 52 10.53 16.58 3.35
N VAL A 53 11.16 17.76 3.34
CA VAL A 53 11.19 18.66 2.17
C VAL A 53 11.82 17.98 0.96
N ALA A 54 12.95 17.30 1.15
CA ALA A 54 13.62 16.58 0.08
C ALA A 54 12.79 15.43 -0.49
N GLU A 55 12.01 14.74 0.36
CA GLU A 55 11.10 13.69 -0.09
C GLU A 55 9.91 14.25 -0.87
N GLN A 56 9.31 15.33 -0.36
CA GLN A 56 8.21 16.01 -1.05
C GLN A 56 8.64 16.56 -2.42
N ALA A 57 9.85 17.12 -2.51
CA ALA A 57 10.40 17.58 -3.79
C ALA A 57 10.51 16.45 -4.82
N LYS A 58 10.84 15.22 -4.42
CA LYS A 58 10.85 14.07 -5.33
C LYS A 58 9.44 13.72 -5.81
N VAL A 59 8.46 13.78 -4.92
CA VAL A 59 7.05 13.54 -5.25
C VAL A 59 6.56 14.59 -6.25
N ASP A 60 6.87 15.86 -6.04
CA ASP A 60 6.43 16.96 -6.90
C ASP A 60 7.07 16.85 -8.29
N ILE A 61 8.36 16.54 -8.38
CA ILE A 61 9.03 16.25 -9.67
C ILE A 61 8.32 15.11 -10.41
N MET A 62 7.95 14.04 -9.73
CA MET A 62 7.25 12.91 -10.35
C MET A 62 5.85 13.30 -10.84
N LYS A 63 5.13 14.17 -10.11
CA LYS A 63 3.84 14.71 -10.55
C LYS A 63 4.00 15.54 -11.82
N ASP A 64 4.98 16.45 -11.86
CA ASP A 64 5.25 17.29 -13.02
C ASP A 64 5.58 16.45 -14.26
N LEU A 65 6.42 15.41 -14.09
CA LEU A 65 6.76 14.48 -15.18
C LEU A 65 5.54 13.70 -15.70
N ARG A 66 4.60 13.33 -14.83
CA ARG A 66 3.33 12.69 -15.23
C ARG A 66 2.42 13.67 -15.95
N GLN A 67 2.30 14.91 -15.45
CA GLN A 67 1.51 15.96 -16.08
C GLN A 67 2.05 16.32 -17.47
N GLY A 68 3.37 16.31 -17.64
CA GLY A 68 4.05 16.50 -18.93
C GLY A 68 4.02 15.27 -19.84
N GLY A 69 3.44 14.14 -19.42
CA GLY A 69 3.33 12.91 -20.21
C GLY A 69 4.64 12.12 -20.36
N VAL A 70 5.70 12.49 -19.64
CA VAL A 70 6.98 11.76 -19.64
C VAL A 70 6.87 10.44 -18.89
N LEU A 71 6.10 10.44 -17.79
CA LEU A 71 5.79 9.24 -17.02
C LEU A 71 4.31 8.91 -17.13
N THR A 72 4.00 7.62 -17.15
CA THR A 72 2.62 7.16 -17.05
C THR A 72 2.18 7.13 -15.59
N ALA A 73 0.95 7.58 -15.35
CA ALA A 73 0.30 7.42 -14.05
C ALA A 73 -0.53 6.11 -14.04
N PRO A 74 -0.70 5.46 -12.88
CA PRO A 74 -1.75 4.48 -12.70
C PRO A 74 -3.12 5.08 -13.03
N LYS A 75 -4.05 4.26 -13.52
CA LYS A 75 -5.44 4.70 -13.71
C LYS A 75 -6.03 5.17 -12.38
N THR A 76 -6.64 6.35 -12.40
CA THR A 76 -7.20 6.99 -11.20
C THR A 76 -8.64 6.58 -10.93
N GLU A 77 -9.39 6.27 -11.99
CA GLU A 77 -10.79 5.84 -11.92
C GLU A 77 -11.03 4.71 -12.92
N ALA A 78 -11.88 3.76 -12.52
CA ALA A 78 -12.30 2.69 -13.40
C ALA A 78 -13.67 2.13 -12.98
N ALA A 79 -14.40 1.56 -13.94
CA ALA A 79 -15.74 1.01 -13.70
C ALA A 79 -15.70 -0.26 -12.82
N THR A 80 -14.63 -1.04 -12.94
CA THR A 80 -14.41 -2.26 -12.14
C THR A 80 -13.03 -2.22 -11.47
N ALA A 81 -12.86 -3.00 -10.40
CA ALA A 81 -11.58 -3.09 -9.69
C ALA A 81 -10.44 -3.55 -10.59
N SER A 82 -10.69 -4.54 -11.45
CA SER A 82 -9.70 -5.08 -12.39
C SER A 82 -9.30 -4.12 -13.51
N ASP A 83 -10.08 -3.08 -13.74
CA ASP A 83 -9.76 -2.08 -14.77
C ASP A 83 -8.71 -1.07 -14.29
N TYR A 84 -8.43 -0.98 -12.98
CA TYR A 84 -7.32 -0.21 -12.43
C TYR A 84 -5.96 -0.78 -12.89
N SER A 85 -4.93 0.06 -12.86
CA SER A 85 -3.58 -0.39 -13.19
C SER A 85 -3.11 -1.48 -12.22
N VAL A 86 -2.69 -2.62 -12.78
CA VAL A 86 -2.13 -3.71 -11.98
C VAL A 86 -0.87 -3.22 -11.26
N TRP A 87 -0.73 -3.55 -9.98
CA TRP A 87 0.50 -3.28 -9.25
C TRP A 87 1.70 -3.99 -9.93
N ASP A 88 2.73 -3.23 -10.27
CA ASP A 88 4.01 -3.71 -10.79
C ASP A 88 5.10 -3.36 -9.78
N ASN A 89 6.02 -4.29 -9.53
CA ASN A 89 7.08 -4.07 -8.56
C ASN A 89 8.06 -3.01 -9.09
N PRO A 90 8.21 -1.85 -8.42
CA PRO A 90 9.10 -0.80 -8.91
C PRO A 90 10.58 -1.18 -8.86
N LYS A 91 10.97 -2.20 -8.08
CA LYS A 91 12.36 -2.67 -7.89
C LYS A 91 13.33 -1.53 -7.53
N GLY A 92 12.87 -0.57 -6.73
CA GLY A 92 13.65 0.61 -6.34
C GLY A 92 13.83 1.67 -7.44
N VAL A 93 13.28 1.47 -8.64
CA VAL A 93 13.34 2.44 -9.74
C VAL A 93 12.37 3.58 -9.46
N LYS A 94 12.90 4.79 -9.21
CA LYS A 94 12.10 5.97 -8.81
C LYS A 94 11.00 6.31 -9.79
N SER A 95 11.26 6.24 -11.10
CA SER A 95 10.26 6.54 -12.13
C SER A 95 9.09 5.55 -12.18
N LYS A 96 9.22 4.39 -11.51
CA LYS A 96 8.17 3.38 -11.37
C LYS A 96 7.51 3.40 -9.99
N ALA A 97 7.97 4.25 -9.07
CA ALA A 97 7.41 4.32 -7.74
C ALA A 97 6.00 4.91 -7.78
N TYR A 98 5.18 4.49 -6.81
CA TYR A 98 3.84 5.02 -6.63
C TYR A 98 3.88 6.28 -5.78
N LEU A 99 3.04 7.25 -6.12
CA LEU A 99 2.87 8.51 -5.41
C LEU A 99 1.74 8.39 -4.38
N PRO A 100 1.71 9.24 -3.34
CA PRO A 100 0.55 9.34 -2.46
C PRO A 100 -0.73 9.55 -3.27
N GLY A 101 -1.75 8.73 -3.00
CA GLY A 101 -3.05 8.74 -3.68
C GLY A 101 -3.15 7.85 -4.93
N ASP A 102 -2.03 7.32 -5.44
CA ASP A 102 -2.04 6.37 -6.55
C ASP A 102 -2.83 5.12 -6.17
N LYS A 103 -3.67 4.64 -7.09
CA LYS A 103 -4.50 3.44 -6.91
C LYS A 103 -4.02 2.32 -7.83
N VAL A 104 -3.91 1.11 -7.28
CA VAL A 104 -3.48 -0.08 -8.02
C VAL A 104 -4.36 -1.28 -7.70
N PHE A 105 -4.55 -2.14 -8.70
CA PHE A 105 -5.19 -3.43 -8.53
C PHE A 105 -4.17 -4.50 -8.16
N LEU A 106 -4.41 -5.23 -7.07
CA LEU A 106 -3.58 -6.36 -6.65
C LEU A 106 -4.25 -7.68 -7.04
N VAL A 107 -3.79 -8.27 -8.14
CA VAL A 107 -4.35 -9.50 -8.75
C VAL A 107 -4.54 -10.63 -7.74
N ALA A 108 -3.59 -10.83 -6.83
CA ALA A 108 -3.60 -11.90 -5.84
C ALA A 108 -4.78 -11.80 -4.85
N THR A 109 -5.33 -10.59 -4.66
CA THR A 109 -6.43 -10.33 -3.72
C THR A 109 -7.71 -9.91 -4.44
N GLY A 110 -7.62 -9.46 -5.69
CA GLY A 110 -8.77 -8.88 -6.39
C GLY A 110 -9.17 -7.49 -5.86
N ARG A 111 -8.33 -6.84 -5.07
CA ARG A 111 -8.62 -5.57 -4.37
C ARG A 111 -7.85 -4.39 -4.94
N VAL A 112 -8.39 -3.19 -4.76
CA VAL A 112 -7.76 -1.92 -5.12
C VAL A 112 -7.18 -1.28 -3.87
N TYR A 113 -5.89 -0.94 -3.96
CA TYR A 113 -5.16 -0.30 -2.88
C TYR A 113 -4.73 1.11 -3.28
N GLU A 114 -4.85 2.04 -2.36
CA GLU A 114 -4.38 3.41 -2.47
C GLU A 114 -3.05 3.58 -1.70
N SER A 115 -2.05 4.17 -2.34
CA SER A 115 -0.77 4.44 -1.70
C SER A 115 -0.94 5.57 -0.68
N THR A 116 -0.69 5.29 0.60
CA THR A 116 -0.76 6.27 1.70
C THR A 116 0.61 6.85 2.06
N ASN A 117 1.68 6.27 1.50
CA ASN A 117 3.04 6.72 1.77
C ASN A 117 3.22 8.18 1.32
N ARG A 118 3.70 9.05 2.22
CA ARG A 118 3.91 10.49 1.93
C ARG A 118 5.00 10.74 0.88
N GLY A 119 5.94 9.81 0.75
CA GLY A 119 7.00 9.84 -0.25
C GLY A 119 6.78 8.83 -1.39
N LEU A 120 7.85 8.49 -2.09
CA LEU A 120 7.82 7.45 -3.12
C LEU A 120 7.55 6.07 -2.50
N ASN A 121 6.53 5.36 -2.98
CA ASN A 121 6.15 4.05 -2.49
C ASN A 121 6.68 2.94 -3.42
N PHE A 122 7.53 2.08 -2.85
CA PHE A 122 8.14 0.93 -3.54
C PHE A 122 7.58 -0.41 -3.07
N SER A 123 6.79 -0.38 -1.99
CA SER A 123 6.36 -1.56 -1.27
C SER A 123 5.18 -2.22 -1.95
N LYS A 124 5.02 -3.52 -1.75
CA LYS A 124 3.85 -4.26 -2.24
C LYS A 124 2.63 -3.98 -1.35
N PRO A 125 1.43 -3.74 -1.92
CA PRO A 125 0.20 -3.63 -1.15
C PRO A 125 -0.13 -4.93 -0.40
N SER A 126 -0.64 -4.79 0.82
CA SER A 126 -1.22 -5.86 1.64
C SER A 126 -1.99 -5.26 2.82
N GLU A 127 -2.89 -6.03 3.42
CA GLU A 127 -3.65 -5.63 4.62
C GLU A 127 -2.78 -5.21 5.81
N THR A 128 -1.59 -5.79 5.93
CA THR A 128 -0.63 -5.50 7.01
C THR A 128 0.39 -4.43 6.66
N ASN A 129 0.39 -3.91 5.42
CA ASN A 129 1.34 -2.88 5.00
C ASN A 129 0.71 -1.50 5.16
N PRO A 130 1.12 -0.68 6.14
CA PRO A 130 0.50 0.62 6.41
C PRO A 130 0.74 1.65 5.31
N GLN A 131 1.62 1.37 4.33
CA GLN A 131 1.87 2.25 3.18
C GLN A 131 0.81 2.11 2.07
N TRP A 132 -0.16 1.22 2.26
CA TRP A 132 -1.28 1.00 1.36
C TRP A 132 -2.57 0.88 2.16
N GLU A 133 -3.62 1.56 1.69
CA GLU A 133 -4.97 1.45 2.24
C GLU A 133 -5.84 0.67 1.25
N ASP A 134 -6.61 -0.29 1.75
CA ASP A 134 -7.59 -0.98 0.92
C ASP A 134 -8.83 -0.11 0.76
N VAL A 135 -9.06 0.37 -0.46
CA VAL A 135 -10.15 1.29 -0.79
C VAL A 135 -11.23 0.60 -1.62
N THR A 136 -11.17 -0.73 -1.78
CA THR A 136 -12.06 -1.47 -2.67
C THR A 136 -13.51 -1.22 -2.34
N ASP A 137 -13.91 -1.38 -1.08
CA ASP A 137 -15.32 -1.28 -0.68
C ASP A 137 -15.80 0.18 -0.63
N VAL A 138 -14.87 1.13 -0.55
CA VAL A 138 -15.17 2.57 -0.64
C VAL A 138 -15.44 2.96 -2.10
N LEU A 139 -14.59 2.52 -3.02
CA LEU A 139 -14.75 2.77 -4.46
C LEU A 139 -15.91 1.97 -5.05
N PHE A 140 -16.18 0.83 -4.44
CA PHE A 140 -17.12 -0.15 -4.94
C PHE A 140 -18.00 -0.68 -3.81
N PRO A 141 -18.88 0.19 -3.28
CA PRO A 141 -19.73 -0.17 -2.16
C PRO A 141 -20.59 -1.37 -2.50
N VAL A 142 -20.72 -2.24 -1.50
CA VAL A 142 -21.63 -3.37 -1.52
C VAL A 142 -23.05 -2.82 -1.38
N GLU A 143 -23.81 -2.82 -2.48
CA GLU A 143 -25.26 -2.62 -2.42
C GLU A 143 -25.94 -3.90 -1.91
N ASP A 144 -26.94 -3.77 -1.05
CA ASP A 144 -27.77 -4.87 -0.55
C ASP A 144 -27.01 -6.07 0.08
N GLY A 145 -25.90 -5.80 0.77
CA GLY A 145 -25.25 -6.79 1.66
C GLY A 145 -24.51 -7.95 0.96
N LYS A 146 -24.30 -7.90 -0.35
CA LYS A 146 -23.47 -8.88 -1.09
C LYS A 146 -22.09 -8.31 -1.43
N ALA A 147 -21.02 -8.89 -0.87
CA ALA A 147 -19.65 -8.55 -1.22
C ALA A 147 -19.47 -8.50 -2.75
N LYS A 148 -18.85 -7.43 -3.27
CA LYS A 148 -18.90 -7.09 -4.71
C LYS A 148 -18.32 -8.17 -5.64
N ASN A 149 -17.50 -9.06 -5.07
CA ASN A 149 -16.87 -10.16 -5.76
C ASN A 149 -17.33 -11.52 -5.21
N VAL A 150 -18.27 -11.66 -4.28
CA VAL A 150 -18.71 -13.02 -3.87
C VAL A 150 -19.76 -13.52 -4.86
N TRP A 151 -19.56 -14.74 -5.37
CA TRP A 151 -20.53 -15.35 -6.27
C TRP A 151 -21.85 -15.63 -5.54
N ALA A 152 -22.97 -15.28 -6.17
CA ALA A 152 -24.31 -15.59 -5.68
C ALA A 152 -25.20 -16.05 -6.84
N THR A 153 -26.19 -16.90 -6.57
CA THR A 153 -27.21 -17.29 -7.56
C THR A 153 -28.14 -16.14 -7.93
N GLY A 154 -28.64 -16.15 -9.17
CA GLY A 154 -29.59 -15.14 -9.68
C GLY A 154 -28.97 -13.78 -9.94
N GLN A 155 -27.64 -13.68 -9.94
CA GLN A 155 -26.90 -12.44 -10.16
C GLN A 155 -26.48 -12.32 -11.63
N ALA A 156 -26.72 -11.16 -12.23
CA ALA A 156 -26.20 -10.86 -13.55
C ALA A 156 -24.72 -10.46 -13.43
N TYR A 157 -23.85 -11.18 -14.14
CA TYR A 157 -22.42 -10.90 -14.25
C TYR A 157 -22.05 -10.51 -15.68
N LYS A 158 -21.08 -9.61 -15.82
CA LYS A 158 -20.52 -9.16 -17.09
C LYS A 158 -19.20 -9.87 -17.36
N ALA A 159 -18.86 -10.05 -18.64
CA ALA A 159 -17.54 -10.53 -19.01
C ALA A 159 -16.46 -9.58 -18.46
N GLY A 160 -15.47 -10.14 -17.78
CA GLY A 160 -14.43 -9.39 -17.06
C GLY A 160 -14.62 -9.34 -15.55
N ASP A 161 -15.84 -9.52 -15.03
CA ASP A 161 -16.10 -9.52 -13.59
C ASP A 161 -15.25 -10.59 -12.89
N ARG A 162 -14.79 -10.31 -11.67
CA ARG A 162 -14.11 -11.30 -10.84
C ARG A 162 -15.00 -11.69 -9.69
N VAL A 163 -15.13 -13.00 -9.49
CA VAL A 163 -15.91 -13.57 -8.40
C VAL A 163 -15.09 -14.57 -7.59
N GLU A 164 -15.26 -14.56 -6.29
CA GLU A 164 -14.82 -15.57 -5.35
C GLU A 164 -15.96 -16.56 -5.15
N TYR A 165 -15.63 -17.84 -5.28
CA TYR A 165 -16.51 -18.94 -4.94
C TYR A 165 -15.69 -19.96 -4.12
N GLU A 166 -16.14 -20.24 -2.91
CA GLU A 166 -15.47 -21.18 -1.97
C GLU A 166 -13.97 -20.89 -1.76
N GLY A 167 -13.60 -19.61 -1.69
CA GLY A 167 -12.20 -19.17 -1.46
C GLY A 167 -11.30 -19.19 -2.70
N VAL A 168 -11.85 -19.48 -3.88
CA VAL A 168 -11.13 -19.45 -5.16
C VAL A 168 -11.62 -18.29 -6.01
N LEU A 169 -10.68 -17.54 -6.60
CA LEU A 169 -10.97 -16.43 -7.50
C LEU A 169 -11.15 -16.91 -8.93
N TYR A 170 -12.21 -16.44 -9.56
CA TYR A 170 -12.58 -16.69 -10.94
C TYR A 170 -12.80 -15.38 -11.67
N GLN A 171 -12.56 -15.37 -12.97
CA GLN A 171 -12.95 -14.31 -13.88
C GLN A 171 -14.08 -14.78 -14.78
N VAL A 172 -15.14 -13.99 -14.89
CA VAL A 172 -16.25 -14.22 -15.80
C VAL A 172 -15.76 -13.98 -17.23
N THR A 173 -15.83 -14.99 -18.08
CA THR A 173 -15.41 -14.93 -19.49
C THR A 173 -16.54 -14.46 -20.40
N THR A 174 -17.78 -14.78 -20.06
CA THR A 174 -18.98 -14.47 -20.85
C THR A 174 -20.09 -13.93 -19.93
N ALA A 175 -20.74 -12.84 -20.33
CA ALA A 175 -21.85 -12.26 -19.55
C ALA A 175 -23.03 -13.22 -19.46
N HIS A 176 -23.58 -13.41 -18.25
CA HIS A 176 -24.68 -14.34 -18.00
C HIS A 176 -25.37 -14.01 -16.66
N THR A 177 -26.50 -14.67 -16.40
CA THR A 177 -27.13 -14.68 -15.06
C THR A 177 -26.76 -16.00 -14.38
N SER A 178 -26.15 -15.92 -13.19
CA SER A 178 -25.70 -17.08 -12.45
C SER A 178 -26.87 -17.96 -11.97
N SER A 179 -26.62 -19.25 -11.87
CA SER A 179 -27.59 -20.23 -11.36
C SER A 179 -26.84 -21.38 -10.67
N GLY A 180 -27.57 -22.27 -10.01
CA GLY A 180 -26.96 -23.45 -9.36
C GLY A 180 -26.23 -24.38 -10.33
N THR A 181 -26.53 -24.31 -11.63
CA THR A 181 -25.84 -25.06 -12.69
C THR A 181 -24.75 -24.25 -13.39
N LEU A 182 -24.70 -22.93 -13.18
CA LEU A 182 -23.70 -22.01 -13.73
C LEU A 182 -22.83 -21.46 -12.59
N ARG A 183 -22.18 -22.38 -11.87
CA ARG A 183 -21.27 -22.06 -10.77
C ARG A 183 -19.82 -22.00 -11.26
N PRO A 184 -18.94 -21.19 -10.65
CA PRO A 184 -17.57 -21.02 -11.14
C PRO A 184 -16.73 -22.31 -11.10
N ASP A 185 -17.00 -23.21 -10.16
CA ASP A 185 -16.35 -24.51 -10.01
C ASP A 185 -16.80 -25.55 -11.05
N LEU A 186 -18.00 -25.37 -11.63
CA LEU A 186 -18.60 -26.31 -12.58
C LEU A 186 -18.59 -25.84 -14.03
N ASP A 187 -18.53 -24.53 -14.25
CA ASP A 187 -18.75 -23.92 -15.56
C ASP A 187 -17.49 -23.19 -16.07
N ASN A 188 -16.64 -23.94 -16.75
CA ASN A 188 -15.45 -23.40 -17.40
C ASN A 188 -15.73 -22.61 -18.70
N THR A 189 -17.00 -22.49 -19.11
CA THR A 189 -17.38 -21.73 -20.31
C THR A 189 -17.66 -20.27 -19.98
N HIS A 190 -18.22 -20.00 -18.80
CA HIS A 190 -18.49 -18.65 -18.29
C HIS A 190 -17.47 -18.19 -17.25
N TYR A 191 -16.67 -19.09 -16.67
CA TYR A 191 -15.68 -18.76 -15.66
C TYR A 191 -14.30 -19.33 -15.98
N LYS A 192 -13.27 -18.55 -15.64
CA LYS A 192 -11.87 -18.95 -15.69
C LYS A 192 -11.26 -18.76 -14.32
N GLN A 193 -10.77 -19.84 -13.71
CA GLN A 193 -10.02 -19.76 -12.47
C GLN A 193 -8.73 -18.94 -12.67
N LEU A 194 -8.39 -18.13 -11.66
CA LEU A 194 -7.23 -17.23 -11.65
C LEU A 194 -6.05 -17.79 -10.87
#